data_AF-A0A2V9BXL3-F1
#
_entry.id   AF-A0A2V9BXL3-F1
#
_cell.length_a   1.000
_cell.length_b   1.000
_cell.length_c   1.000
_cell.angle_alpha   90.00
_cell.angle_beta   90.00
_cell.angle_gamma   90.00
#
_symmetry.space_group_name_H-M   'P 1'
#
loop_
_entity.id
_entity.type
_entity.pdbx_description
1 polymer ?
#
loop_
_entity_poly.entity_id
_entity_poly.type
_entity_poly.pdbx_seq_one_letter_code
_entity_poly.pdbx_strand_id
1 'polypeptide(L)'
;ERFAGETFGVRAGEPLLSDDTALQNDLARRGVDAYHPVFANYLFCAVCDFENGFLTLLSNRLWSSEVIRRVRPVLDGLLVGIARPQ
;
A
#
# COMPACT_ATOMS: atom_id res chain seq x y z
N GLU A 1 -1.02 -6.95 19.94
CA GLU A 1 -1.03 -7.16 18.47
C GLU A 1 0.27 -6.61 17.91
N ARG A 2 1.01 -7.44 17.15
CA ARG A 2 2.43 -7.19 16.81
C ARG A 2 2.63 -5.94 15.95
N PHE A 3 1.62 -5.56 15.15
CA PHE A 3 1.74 -4.47 14.20
C PHE A 3 0.74 -3.32 14.47
N ALA A 4 0.18 -3.25 15.68
CA ALA A 4 -0.84 -2.26 16.02
C ALA A 4 -0.35 -0.80 16.00
N GLY A 5 0.97 -0.57 16.04
CA GLY A 5 1.58 0.76 15.90
C GLY A 5 1.94 1.13 14.47
N GLU A 6 1.85 0.20 13.52
CA GLU A 6 2.15 0.50 12.11
C GLU A 6 0.97 1.20 11.45
N THR A 7 1.28 2.23 10.66
CA THR A 7 0.25 2.91 9.87
C THR A 7 0.09 2.19 8.54
N PHE A 8 -0.90 1.30 8.45
CA PHE A 8 -1.24 0.64 7.20
C PHE A 8 -1.91 1.64 6.26
N GLY A 9 -1.27 1.82 5.10
CA GLY A 9 -1.44 3.01 4.28
C GLY A 9 -2.74 3.11 3.47
N VAL A 10 -2.72 4.10 2.57
CA VAL A 10 -3.86 4.53 1.76
C VAL A 10 -4.35 3.38 0.88
N ARG A 11 -5.65 3.08 0.97
CA ARG A 11 -6.35 2.13 0.11
C ARG A 11 -7.17 2.91 -0.91
N ALA A 12 -7.48 2.31 -2.06
CA ALA A 12 -8.43 2.87 -3.03
C ALA A 12 -9.29 1.76 -3.65
N GLY A 13 -10.60 1.97 -3.75
CA GLY A 13 -11.56 1.03 -4.33
C GLY A 13 -12.90 1.02 -3.62
N GLU A 14 -13.89 0.36 -4.21
CA GLU A 14 -15.25 0.22 -3.65
C GLU A 14 -15.30 -0.29 -2.19
N PRO A 15 -14.42 -1.20 -1.71
CA PRO A 15 -14.50 -1.68 -0.34
C PRO A 15 -14.22 -0.61 0.73
N LEU A 16 -13.76 0.58 0.37
CA LEU A 16 -13.66 1.73 1.30
C LEU A 16 -15.03 2.32 1.66
N LEU A 17 -16.05 2.03 0.87
CA LEU A 17 -17.42 2.48 1.14
C LEU A 17 -18.06 1.70 2.29
N SER A 18 -17.47 0.57 2.70
CA SER A 18 -17.82 -0.18 3.89
C SER A 18 -16.63 -0.23 4.84
N ASP A 19 -16.85 -0.01 6.13
CA ASP A 19 -15.77 -0.05 7.13
C ASP A 19 -15.26 -1.50 7.29
N ASP A 20 -14.19 -1.85 6.57
CA ASP A 20 -13.63 -3.22 6.53
C ASP A 20 -12.87 -3.55 7.83
N THR A 21 -13.63 -3.74 8.90
CA THR A 21 -13.13 -3.99 10.25
C THR A 21 -12.37 -5.32 10.36
N ALA A 22 -12.74 -6.31 9.54
CA ALA A 22 -12.06 -7.60 9.49
C ALA A 22 -10.61 -7.43 9.01
N LEU A 23 -10.42 -6.64 7.94
CA LEU A 23 -9.08 -6.33 7.44
C LEU A 23 -8.26 -5.52 8.45
N GLN A 24 -8.86 -4.56 9.17
CA GLN A 24 -8.13 -3.80 10.20
C GLN A 24 -7.58 -4.70 11.32
N ASN A 25 -8.40 -5.64 11.79
CA ASN A 25 -7.97 -6.62 12.80
C ASN A 25 -6.86 -7.54 12.27
N ASP A 26 -6.96 -7.96 11.00
CA ASP A 26 -5.94 -8.79 10.39
C ASP A 26 -4.64 -8.02 10.16
N LEU A 27 -4.70 -6.74 9.78
CA LEU A 27 -3.53 -5.86 9.66
C LEU A 27 -2.81 -5.71 11.01
N ALA A 28 -3.53 -5.50 12.10
CA ALA A 28 -2.93 -5.41 13.44
C ALA A 28 -2.20 -6.71 13.86
N ARG A 29 -2.67 -7.87 13.36
CA ARG A 29 -2.13 -9.20 13.69
C ARG A 29 -1.03 -9.68 12.76
N ARG A 30 -1.15 -9.42 11.46
CA ARG A 30 -0.32 -9.99 10.39
C ARG A 30 0.45 -8.95 9.58
N GLY A 31 0.23 -7.67 9.83
CA GLY A 31 0.85 -6.60 9.06
C GLY A 31 0.42 -6.63 7.60
N VAL A 32 1.33 -6.27 6.70
CA VAL A 32 1.09 -6.19 5.25
C VAL A 32 0.58 -7.49 4.63
N ASP A 33 0.89 -8.64 5.22
CA ASP A 33 0.42 -9.95 4.75
C ASP A 33 -1.12 -10.09 4.82
N ALA A 34 -1.78 -9.27 5.65
CA ALA A 34 -3.24 -9.20 5.72
C ALA A 34 -3.88 -8.69 4.42
N TYR A 35 -3.15 -7.94 3.60
CA TYR A 35 -3.64 -7.51 2.30
C TYR A 35 -3.78 -8.67 1.31
N HIS A 36 -2.95 -9.71 1.42
CA HIS A 36 -2.86 -10.79 0.45
C HIS A 36 -4.22 -11.46 0.12
N PRO A 37 -5.04 -11.87 1.12
CA PRO A 37 -6.35 -12.50 0.84
C PRO A 37 -7.41 -11.53 0.29
N VAL A 38 -7.30 -10.23 0.58
CA VAL A 38 -8.32 -9.22 0.19
C VAL A 38 -7.88 -8.35 -0.98
N PHE A 39 -6.68 -8.58 -1.51
CA PHE A 39 -6.06 -7.71 -2.50
C PHE A 39 -6.89 -7.57 -3.79
N ALA A 40 -7.64 -8.61 -4.15
CA ALA A 40 -8.58 -8.61 -5.28
C ALA A 40 -9.65 -7.51 -5.20
N ASN A 41 -9.96 -7.06 -3.98
CA ASN A 41 -11.04 -6.12 -3.71
C ASN A 41 -10.59 -4.66 -3.87
N TYR A 42 -9.28 -4.38 -3.84
CA TYR A 42 -8.73 -3.03 -3.93
C TYR A 42 -8.08 -2.76 -5.30
N LEU A 43 -8.10 -1.50 -5.75
CA LEU A 43 -7.36 -1.06 -6.94
C LEU A 43 -5.86 -1.01 -6.65
N PHE A 44 -5.51 -0.49 -5.47
CA PHE A 44 -4.17 -0.56 -4.90
C PHE A 44 -4.24 -0.48 -3.37
N CYS A 45 -3.18 -0.95 -2.73
CA CYS A 45 -2.91 -0.76 -1.31
C CYS A 45 -1.53 -0.10 -1.18
N ALA A 46 -1.42 0.97 -0.40
CA ALA A 46 -0.13 1.53 -0.02
C ALA A 46 0.23 1.04 1.40
N VAL A 47 1.50 0.76 1.62
CA VAL A 47 2.09 0.52 2.95
C VAL A 47 3.02 1.68 3.23
N CYS A 48 2.81 2.38 4.34
CA CYS A 48 3.61 3.54 4.72
C CYS A 48 4.50 3.16 5.91
N ASP A 49 5.81 3.16 5.68
CA ASP A 49 6.82 3.08 6.73
C ASP A 49 7.49 4.44 6.83
N PHE A 50 6.85 5.36 7.57
CA PHE A 50 7.32 6.73 7.69
C PHE A 50 8.60 6.85 8.52
N GLU A 51 8.86 5.91 9.43
CA GLU A 51 10.08 5.90 10.25
C GLU A 51 11.30 5.66 9.38
N ASN A 52 11.21 4.74 8.43
CA ASN A 52 12.30 4.48 7.47
C ASN A 52 12.16 5.28 6.16
N GLY A 53 11.08 6.05 5.99
CA GLY A 53 10.85 6.93 4.84
C GLY A 53 10.39 6.21 3.56
N PHE A 54 9.76 5.04 3.67
CA PHE A 54 9.31 4.25 2.53
C PHE A 54 7.79 4.25 2.36
N LEU A 55 7.36 4.27 1.09
CA LEU A 55 5.98 4.00 0.70
C LEU A 55 5.98 2.90 -0.35
N THR A 56 5.39 1.76 -0.01
CA THR A 56 5.26 0.61 -0.91
C THR A 56 3.87 0.57 -1.50
N LEU A 57 3.77 0.66 -2.83
CA LEU A 57 2.49 0.50 -3.53
C LEU A 57 2.33 -0.94 -4.03
N LEU A 58 1.24 -1.58 -3.62
CA LEU A 58 0.81 -2.90 -4.05
C LEU A 58 -0.40 -2.72 -4.99
N SER A 59 -0.33 -3.23 -6.22
CA SER A 59 -1.51 -3.36 -7.10
C SER A 59 -1.51 -4.69 -7.87
N ASN A 60 -2.68 -5.27 -8.11
CA ASN A 60 -2.91 -6.40 -9.03
C ASN A 60 -3.45 -5.94 -10.40
N ARG A 61 -3.85 -4.68 -10.53
CA ARG A 61 -4.46 -4.11 -11.74
C ARG A 61 -3.51 -3.20 -12.49
N LEU A 62 -2.53 -2.62 -11.79
CA LEU A 62 -1.52 -1.75 -12.35
C LEU A 62 -0.16 -2.44 -12.35
N TRP A 63 0.49 -2.42 -13.51
CA TRP A 63 1.84 -2.93 -13.66
C TRP A 63 2.81 -1.96 -12.97
N SER A 64 3.77 -2.49 -12.20
CA SER A 64 4.76 -1.67 -11.50
C SER A 64 5.48 -0.70 -12.42
N SER A 65 5.77 -1.12 -13.67
CA SER A 65 6.39 -0.26 -14.68
C SER A 65 5.54 0.95 -15.04
N GLU A 66 4.22 0.79 -15.17
CA GLU A 66 3.32 1.90 -15.50
C GLU A 66 3.05 2.82 -14.34
N VAL A 67 3.02 2.29 -13.12
CA VAL A 67 3.03 3.13 -11.91
C VAL A 67 4.30 3.98 -11.90
N ILE A 68 5.47 3.38 -12.05
CA ILE A 68 6.75 4.09 -12.04
C ILE A 68 6.79 5.15 -13.15
N ARG A 69 6.36 4.81 -14.37
CA ARG A 69 6.34 5.74 -15.50
C ARG A 69 5.46 6.97 -15.25
N ARG A 70 4.30 6.80 -14.60
CA ARG A 70 3.34 7.89 -14.33
C ARG A 70 3.71 8.72 -13.10
N VAL A 71 4.32 8.10 -12.09
CA VAL A 71 4.67 8.77 -10.83
C VAL A 71 5.99 9.54 -10.96
N ARG A 72 6.93 9.04 -11.77
CA ARG A 72 8.27 9.65 -11.92
C ARG A 72 8.26 11.14 -12.28
N PRO A 73 7.42 11.66 -13.21
CA PRO A 73 7.34 13.10 -13.47
C PRO A 73 6.80 13.92 -12.30
N VAL A 74 5.93 13.34 -11.47
CA VAL A 74 5.33 14.02 -10.31
C VAL A 74 6.32 14.11 -9.16
N LEU A 75 7.21 13.11 -9.05
CA LEU A 75 8.29 13.08 -8.07
C LEU A 75 9.57 13.75 -8.55
N ASP A 76 9.57 14.32 -9.76
CA ASP A 76 10.74 14.98 -10.30
C ASP A 76 11.08 16.23 -9.45
N GLY A 77 12.37 16.39 -9.11
CA GLY A 77 12.82 17.42 -8.18
C GLY A 77 12.52 17.16 -6.70
N LEU A 78 11.82 16.08 -6.36
CA LEU A 78 11.71 15.60 -4.98
C LEU A 78 12.84 14.59 -4.72
N LEU A 79 13.44 14.64 -3.53
CA LEU A 79 14.51 13.72 -3.11
C LEU A 79 13.96 12.33 -2.78
N VAL A 80 13.26 11.70 -3.73
CA VAL A 80 12.55 10.42 -3.55
C VAL A 80 13.11 9.37 -4.50
N GLY A 81 13.55 8.24 -3.94
CA GLY A 81 13.95 7.07 -4.72
C GLY A 81 12.73 6.25 -5.16
N ILE A 82 12.72 5.79 -6.41
CA ILE A 82 11.68 4.88 -6.93
C ILE A 82 12.35 3.57 -7.35
N ALA A 83 11.96 2.47 -6.72
CA ALA A 83 12.46 1.14 -7.03
C ALA A 83 11.31 0.15 -7.22
N ARG A 84 11.53 -0.87 -8.05
CA ARG A 84 10.66 -2.05 -8.09
C ARG A 84 11.17 -3.04 -7.04
N PRO A 85 10.32 -3.60 -6.17
CA PRO A 85 10.71 -4.70 -5.29
C PRO A 85 11.25 -5.87 -6.13
N GLN A 86 12.37 -6.47 -5.71
CA GLN A 86 12.91 -7.69 -6.34
C GLN A 86 12.10 -8.92 -5.95
#